data_AF-A0A7V2WE01-F1
#
_entry.id   AF-A0A7V2WE01-F1
#
_cell.length_a   1.000
_cell.length_b   1.000
_cell.length_c   1.000
_cell.angle_alpha   90.00
_cell.angle_beta   90.00
_cell.angle_gamma   90.00
#
_symmetry.space_group_name_H-M   'P 1'
#
loop_
_entity.id
_entity.type
_entity.pdbx_description
1 polymer ?
#
loop_
_entity_poly.entity_id
_entity_poly.type
_entity_poly.pdbx_seq_one_letter_code
_entity_poly.pdbx_strand_id
1 'polypeptide(L)'
;LSNAGVRVEGNIFDLMFHPVSIAIIVGLVLGKFIGISLFSRLMVKFKLAVLPEGVSWKQLYGVAMLAGIGFTMSIFISELAFQDEALKQIAKVGIMTASFIAALVGMGWLAFSTRK
;
A
#
# COMPACT_ATOMS: atom_id res chain seq x y z
N LEU A 1 7.87 19.92 -0.06
CA LEU A 1 8.80 18.79 -0.31
C LEU A 1 9.61 18.40 0.94
N SER A 2 9.14 18.67 2.17
CA SER A 2 9.96 18.51 3.38
C SER A 2 9.90 17.13 4.05
N ASN A 3 8.90 16.29 3.75
CA ASN A 3 8.59 15.09 4.56
C ASN A 3 9.03 13.77 3.90
N ALA A 4 9.34 13.79 2.60
CA ALA A 4 9.76 12.60 1.84
C ALA A 4 11.27 12.34 1.89
N GLY A 5 12.05 13.23 2.51
CA GLY A 5 13.49 13.02 2.71
C GLY A 5 13.72 11.89 3.71
N VAL A 6 14.41 10.84 3.26
CA VAL A 6 14.87 9.74 4.10
C VAL A 6 16.38 9.82 4.19
N ARG A 7 16.93 9.90 5.41
CA ARG A 7 18.36 9.78 5.65
C ARG A 7 18.70 8.31 5.75
N VAL A 8 19.23 7.75 4.66
CA VAL A 8 19.73 6.37 4.65
C VAL A 8 21.18 6.40 5.13
N GLU A 9 21.35 6.45 6.45
CA GLU A 9 22.65 6.31 7.09
C GLU A 9 22.79 4.85 7.57
N GLY A 10 23.58 4.04 6.84
CA GLY A 10 23.79 2.61 7.14
C GLY A 10 23.32 1.66 6.04
N ASN A 11 23.16 0.38 6.38
CA ASN A 11 22.76 -0.67 5.45
C ASN A 11 21.24 -0.65 5.22
N ILE A 12 20.82 -0.37 3.98
CA ILE A 12 19.40 -0.32 3.57
C ILE A 12 18.67 -1.63 3.90
N PHE A 13 19.36 -2.77 3.85
CA PHE A 13 18.76 -4.07 4.12
C PHE A 13 18.32 -4.18 5.58
N ASP A 14 19.11 -3.68 6.53
CA ASP A 14 18.77 -3.74 7.96
C ASP A 14 17.55 -2.86 8.28
N LEU A 15 17.44 -1.70 7.61
CA LEU A 15 16.28 -0.81 7.71
C LEU A 15 15.02 -1.46 7.12
N MET A 16 15.15 -2.16 5.99
CA MET A 16 14.03 -2.84 5.33
C MET A 16 13.52 -4.05 6.11
N PHE A 17 14.42 -4.85 6.69
CA PHE A 17 14.09 -6.03 7.49
C PHE A 17 13.77 -5.71 8.95
N HIS A 18 13.81 -4.43 9.35
CA HIS A 18 13.37 -4.03 10.67
C HIS A 18 11.88 -4.39 10.88
N PRO A 19 11.49 -4.92 12.05
CA PRO A 19 10.11 -5.36 12.31
C PRO A 19 9.04 -4.32 11.99
N VAL A 20 9.33 -3.04 12.28
CA VAL A 20 8.43 -1.91 11.97
C VAL A 20 8.23 -1.74 10.46
N SER A 21 9.31 -1.82 9.68
CA SER A 21 9.23 -1.71 8.22
C SER A 21 8.41 -2.87 7.64
N ILE A 22 8.68 -4.10 8.08
CA ILE A 22 7.92 -5.29 7.64
C ILE A 22 6.44 -5.16 8.00
N ALA A 23 6.12 -4.75 9.23
CA ALA A 23 4.74 -4.56 9.67
C ALA A 23 4.00 -3.53 8.81
N ILE A 24 4.66 -2.42 8.47
CA ILE A 24 4.12 -1.39 7.58
C ILE A 24 3.92 -1.94 6.16
N ILE A 25 4.90 -2.65 5.61
CA ILE A 25 4.82 -3.22 4.26
C ILE A 25 3.65 -4.18 4.16
N VAL A 26 3.57 -5.14 5.09
CA VAL A 26 2.49 -6.13 5.14
C VAL A 26 1.15 -5.44 5.38
N GLY A 27 1.08 -4.49 6.32
CA GLY A 27 -0.15 -3.77 6.65
C GLY A 27 -0.68 -2.92 5.49
N LEU A 28 0.18 -2.22 4.76
CA LEU A 28 -0.24 -1.40 3.62
C LEU A 28 -0.62 -2.24 2.41
N VAL A 29 0.19 -3.24 2.06
CA VAL A 29 -0.04 -4.05 0.85
C VAL A 29 -1.20 -5.01 1.07
N LEU A 30 -1.11 -5.87 2.09
CA LEU A 30 -2.16 -6.88 2.33
C LEU A 30 -3.39 -6.28 2.99
N GLY A 31 -3.22 -5.35 3.95
CA GLY A 31 -4.36 -4.76 4.65
C GLY A 31 -5.29 -4.00 3.70
N LYS A 32 -4.75 -3.18 2.80
CA LYS A 32 -5.59 -2.48 1.81
C LYS A 32 -6.17 -3.41 0.76
N PHE A 33 -5.40 -4.36 0.26
CA PHE A 33 -5.91 -5.33 -0.71
C PHE A 33 -7.09 -6.15 -0.14
N ILE A 34 -6.91 -6.74 1.04
CA ILE A 34 -7.92 -7.57 1.69
C ILE A 34 -9.12 -6.70 2.08
N GLY A 35 -8.89 -5.54 2.71
CA GLY A 35 -9.96 -4.63 3.13
C GLY A 35 -10.84 -4.21 1.95
N ILE A 36 -10.25 -3.64 0.90
CA ILE A 36 -11.02 -3.15 -0.26
C ILE A 36 -11.74 -4.31 -0.96
N SER A 37 -11.05 -5.43 -1.19
CA SER A 37 -11.63 -6.57 -1.90
C SER A 37 -12.79 -7.21 -1.12
N LEU A 38 -12.62 -7.38 0.20
CA LEU A 38 -13.63 -7.97 1.07
C LEU A 38 -14.84 -7.07 1.20
N PHE A 39 -14.66 -5.80 1.56
CA PHE A 39 -15.77 -4.86 1.75
C PHE A 39 -16.52 -4.61 0.44
N SER A 40 -15.82 -4.46 -0.69
CA SER A 40 -16.49 -4.31 -1.98
C SER A 40 -17.32 -5.54 -2.33
N ARG A 41 -16.81 -6.75 -2.05
CA ARG A 41 -17.54 -8.00 -2.31
C ARG A 41 -18.74 -8.17 -1.38
N LEU A 42 -18.63 -7.78 -0.12
CA LEU A 42 -19.76 -7.79 0.82
C LEU A 42 -20.83 -6.79 0.38
N MET A 43 -20.46 -5.55 0.05
CA MET A 43 -21.41 -4.51 -0.37
C MET A 43 -22.18 -4.91 -1.63
N VAL A 44 -21.50 -5.50 -2.62
CA VAL A 44 -22.17 -6.02 -3.83
C VAL A 44 -23.03 -7.24 -3.51
N LYS A 45 -22.57 -8.15 -2.64
CA LYS A 45 -23.35 -9.34 -2.24
C LYS A 45 -24.64 -8.97 -1.51
N PHE A 46 -24.62 -7.94 -0.67
CA PHE A 46 -25.79 -7.41 0.04
C PHE A 46 -26.65 -6.47 -0.81
N LYS A 47 -26.32 -6.27 -2.10
CA LYS A 47 -27.01 -5.34 -3.00
C LYS A 47 -27.05 -3.89 -2.51
N LEU A 48 -26.08 -3.50 -1.68
CA LEU A 48 -25.89 -2.12 -1.21
C LEU A 48 -25.06 -1.28 -2.20
N ALA A 49 -24.34 -1.95 -3.11
CA ALA A 49 -23.58 -1.33 -4.19
C ALA A 49 -23.63 -2.21 -5.45
N VAL A 50 -23.34 -1.61 -6.60
CA VAL A 50 -23.22 -2.31 -7.89
C VAL A 50 -21.84 -2.08 -8.47
N LEU A 51 -21.31 -3.08 -9.17
CA LEU A 51 -20.07 -2.92 -9.91
C LEU A 51 -20.33 -2.00 -11.12
N PRO A 52 -19.50 -0.97 -11.38
CA PRO A 52 -19.69 -0.07 -12.51
C PRO A 52 -19.68 -0.80 -13.85
N GLU A 53 -20.40 -0.26 -14.84
CA GLU A 53 -20.41 -0.82 -16.19
C GLU A 53 -19.00 -0.85 -16.80
N GLY A 54 -18.63 -1.98 -17.39
CA GLY A 54 -17.30 -2.18 -17.99
C GLY A 54 -16.19 -2.56 -17.01
N VAL A 55 -16.45 -2.57 -15.69
CA VAL A 55 -15.46 -3.01 -14.69
C VAL A 55 -15.65 -4.48 -14.37
N SER A 56 -14.57 -5.25 -14.39
CA SER A 56 -14.54 -6.64 -13.95
C SER A 56 -13.98 -6.79 -12.53
N TRP A 57 -14.32 -7.88 -11.84
CA TRP A 57 -13.73 -8.21 -10.53
C TRP A 57 -12.20 -8.29 -10.56
N LYS A 58 -11.62 -8.71 -11.69
CA LYS A 58 -10.16 -8.75 -11.87
C LYS A 58 -9.55 -7.35 -11.84
N GLN A 59 -10.20 -6.37 -12.48
CA GLN A 59 -9.77 -4.97 -12.43
C GLN A 59 -9.94 -4.39 -11.03
N LEU A 60 -11.04 -4.72 -10.33
CA LEU A 60 -11.25 -4.27 -8.95
C LEU A 60 -10.12 -4.74 -8.02
N TYR A 61 -9.69 -6.00 -8.13
CA TYR A 61 -8.56 -6.52 -7.37
C TYR A 61 -7.25 -5.82 -7.70
N GLY A 62 -7.00 -5.50 -8.98
CA GLY A 62 -5.84 -4.70 -9.38
C GLY A 62 -5.86 -3.28 -8.79
N VAL A 63 -7.02 -2.64 -8.79
CA VAL A 63 -7.21 -1.31 -8.15
C VAL A 63 -7.04 -1.41 -6.63
N ALA A 64 -7.53 -2.48 -5.99
CA ALA A 64 -7.33 -2.73 -4.56
C ALA A 64 -5.84 -2.88 -4.19
N MET A 65 -5.05 -3.51 -5.06
CA MET A 65 -3.58 -3.58 -4.90
C MET A 65 -2.92 -2.20 -5.05
N LEU A 66 -3.32 -1.43 -6.07
CA LEU A 66 -2.82 -0.06 -6.26
C LEU A 66 -3.17 0.88 -5.10
N ALA A 67 -4.33 0.69 -4.47
CA ALA A 67 -4.70 1.46 -3.29
C ALA A 67 -3.69 1.29 -2.13
N GLY A 68 -2.91 0.20 -2.14
CA GLY A 68 -1.74 -0.07 -1.29
C GLY A 68 -0.68 1.05 -1.27
N ILE A 69 -0.67 1.93 -2.27
CA ILE A 69 0.24 3.08 -2.35
C ILE A 69 -0.11 4.08 -1.24
N GLY A 70 0.67 4.06 -0.17
CA GLY A 70 0.45 4.88 1.03
C GLY A 70 1.19 6.20 1.05
N PHE A 71 2.28 6.30 0.27
CA PHE A 71 3.25 7.41 0.19
C PHE A 71 3.00 8.59 1.15
N THR A 72 2.41 9.69 0.71
CA THR A 72 2.30 10.92 1.50
C THR A 72 1.45 10.79 2.76
N MET A 73 0.27 10.16 2.68
CA MET A 73 -0.62 10.01 3.83
C MET A 73 -0.05 9.05 4.87
N SER A 74 0.58 7.96 4.45
CA SER A 74 1.23 7.02 5.37
C SER A 74 2.47 7.64 6.02
N ILE A 75 3.25 8.45 5.28
CA ILE A 75 4.40 9.16 5.86
C ILE A 75 3.90 10.13 6.95
N PHE A 76 2.86 10.90 6.65
CA PHE A 76 2.26 11.81 7.64
C PHE A 76 1.77 11.07 8.89
N ILE A 77 1.07 9.95 8.72
CA ILE A 77 0.63 9.12 9.86
C ILE A 77 1.82 8.56 10.64
N SER A 78 2.90 8.13 9.98
CA SER A 78 4.10 7.66 10.67
C SER A 78 4.82 8.76 11.48
N GLU A 79 4.81 10.00 10.98
CA GLU A 79 5.38 11.16 11.67
C GLU A 79 4.60 11.51 12.95
N LEU A 80 3.28 11.26 12.96
CA LEU A 80 2.43 11.42 14.13
C LEU A 80 2.51 10.22 15.10
N ALA A 81 2.71 9.01 14.58
CA ALA A 81 2.66 7.78 15.36
C ALA A 81 3.94 7.50 16.15
N PHE A 82 5.10 7.89 15.64
CA PHE A 82 6.40 7.64 16.28
C PHE A 82 7.00 8.93 16.84
N GLN A 83 7.53 8.87 18.07
CA GLN A 83 8.26 9.99 18.67
C GLN A 83 9.76 9.94 18.32
N ASP A 84 10.33 8.74 18.24
CA ASP A 84 11.74 8.52 17.89
C ASP A 84 11.99 8.77 16.39
N GLU A 85 12.97 9.63 16.09
CA GLU A 85 13.38 9.95 14.73
C GLU A 85 13.92 8.73 13.97
N ALA A 86 14.62 7.79 14.62
CA ALA A 86 15.12 6.58 13.98
C ALA A 86 13.96 5.70 13.49
N LEU A 87 12.91 5.55 14.30
CA LEU A 87 11.71 4.81 13.92
C LEU A 87 10.93 5.51 12.79
N LYS A 88 10.89 6.84 12.77
CA LYS A 88 10.30 7.60 11.65
C LYS A 88 11.05 7.32 10.35
N GLN A 89 12.39 7.29 10.36
CA GLN A 89 13.16 6.97 9.15
C GLN A 89 12.89 5.53 8.67
N ILE A 90 12.91 4.55 9.58
CA ILE A 90 12.58 3.15 9.27
C ILE A 90 11.16 3.03 8.69
N ALA A 91 10.19 3.73 9.28
CA ALA A 91 8.82 3.74 8.80
C ALA A 91 8.71 4.32 7.39
N LYS A 92 9.40 5.43 7.10
CA LYS A 92 9.44 6.02 5.76
C LYS A 92 10.00 5.05 4.72
N VAL A 93 11.09 4.34 5.04
CA VAL A 93 11.64 3.27 4.18
C VAL A 93 10.57 2.21 3.91
N GLY A 94 9.95 1.68 4.96
CA GLY A 94 8.89 0.67 4.83
C GLY A 94 7.71 1.14 3.97
N ILE A 95 7.26 2.39 4.14
CA ILE A 95 6.15 2.97 3.34
C ILE A 95 6.54 3.10 1.87
N MET A 96 7.77 3.54 1.58
CA MET A 96 8.27 3.68 0.21
C MET A 96 8.39 2.31 -0.46
N THR A 97 8.96 1.32 0.24
CA THR A 97 9.03 -0.06 -0.25
C THR A 97 7.64 -0.64 -0.49
N ALA A 98 6.71 -0.47 0.44
CA ALA A 98 5.32 -0.93 0.32
C ALA A 98 4.63 -0.32 -0.91
N SER A 99 4.80 1.00 -1.09
CA SER A 99 4.21 1.74 -2.20
C SER A 99 4.78 1.28 -3.54
N PHE A 100 6.08 1.00 -3.60
CA PHE A 100 6.74 0.46 -4.79
C PHE A 100 6.23 -0.95 -5.14
N ILE A 101 6.12 -1.83 -4.15
CA ILE A 101 5.57 -3.19 -4.33
C ILE A 101 4.11 -3.12 -4.80
N ALA A 102 3.28 -2.31 -4.14
CA ALA A 102 1.88 -2.13 -4.50
C ALA A 102 1.72 -1.59 -5.93
N ALA A 103 2.57 -0.64 -6.33
CA ALA A 103 2.58 -0.09 -7.67
C ALA A 103 2.97 -1.15 -8.72
N LEU A 104 4.04 -1.91 -8.51
CA LEU A 104 4.48 -2.96 -9.43
C LEU A 104 3.43 -4.06 -9.59
N VAL A 105 2.93 -4.59 -8.47
CA VAL A 105 1.98 -5.69 -8.47
C VAL A 105 0.64 -5.25 -9.04
N GLY A 106 0.12 -4.09 -8.60
CA GLY A 106 -1.15 -3.55 -9.07
C GLY A 106 -1.13 -3.17 -10.55
N MET A 107 -0.08 -2.49 -11.02
CA MET A 107 0.06 -2.15 -12.44
C MET A 107 0.27 -3.41 -13.29
N GLY A 108 1.12 -4.35 -12.85
CA GLY A 108 1.34 -5.61 -13.58
C GLY A 108 0.04 -6.42 -13.72
N TRP A 109 -0.74 -6.51 -12.64
CA TRP A 109 -2.03 -7.19 -12.64
C TRP A 109 -3.04 -6.50 -13.58
N LEU A 110 -3.17 -5.18 -13.51
CA LEU A 110 -4.09 -4.44 -14.36
C LEU A 110 -3.69 -4.48 -15.84
N ALA A 111 -2.40 -4.41 -16.15
CA ALA A 111 -1.90 -4.56 -17.52
C ALA A 111 -2.27 -5.92 -18.11
N PHE A 112 -2.14 -6.99 -17.33
CA PHE A 112 -2.58 -8.32 -17.76
C PHE A 112 -4.11 -8.45 -17.87
N SER A 113 -4.85 -7.86 -16.93
CA SER A 113 -6.32 -7.97 -16.89
C SER A 113 -7.03 -7.09 -17.93
N THR A 114 -6.38 -6.04 -18.43
CA THR A 114 -6.97 -5.06 -19.37
C THR A 114 -6.58 -5.34 -20.81
N ARG A 115 -5.50 -6.11 -21.05
CA ARG A 115 -5.21 -6.68 -22.37
C ARG A 115 -6.26 -7.74 -22.71
N LYS A 116 -7.31 -7.27 -23.39
CA LYS A 116 -8.14 -8.07 -24.30
C LYS A 116 -7.63 -7.84 -25.72
#